data_AF-A0A7W4NNE8-F1
#
_entry.id   AF-A0A7W4NNE8-F1
#
_cell.length_a   1.000
_cell.length_b   1.000
_cell.length_c   1.000
_cell.angle_alpha   90.00
_cell.angle_beta   90.00
_cell.angle_gamma   90.00
#
_symmetry.space_group_name_H-M   'P 1'
#
loop_
_entity.id
_entity.type
_entity.pdbx_description
1 polymer ?
#
loop_
_entity_poly.entity_id
_entity_poly.type
_entity_poly.pdbx_seq_one_letter_code
_entity_poly.pdbx_strand_id
1 'polypeptide(L)'
;MNSVIRTCFISAPSGVKLNVLREALASRGIEVLVPDVLGEGADISAEVNSLVARADLVIGVLTTERRSAWVLFELGLAWANKRRIMLIASPSKSDFIPSNLQRLLVIRSKVNNAEAIGFALDQLLAAPANEMREPSSKRPLPAGPAADAFLVAQRVRDAVQTRNGFALEKLVAETLQKSGVQVVMEPPNSDHGVDMAIWSDALEPVTGNPLLIEIKTRLPSRSEARIAATILSKHLSASGTPWGLLLYGESLESSAKISNSLPPNILAIDLVTLFEKMTRQAFEEVVKELRNQKVHGSYP
;
A
#
# COMPACT_ATOMS: atom_id res chain seq x y z
N MET A 1 13.61 -0.66 -16.76
CA MET A 1 14.74 -0.88 -15.84
C MET A 1 14.22 -0.63 -14.43
N ASN A 2 14.29 -1.59 -13.50
CA ASN A 2 13.89 -1.34 -12.11
C ASN A 2 14.81 -0.27 -11.53
N SER A 3 14.30 0.92 -11.21
CA SER A 3 15.07 1.96 -10.53
C SER A 3 15.40 1.45 -9.13
N VAL A 4 16.65 1.05 -8.91
CA VAL A 4 17.14 0.66 -7.59
C VAL A 4 17.30 1.93 -6.77
N ILE A 5 16.47 2.11 -5.75
CA ILE A 5 16.58 3.23 -4.82
C ILE A 5 17.85 3.02 -3.99
N ARG A 6 18.80 3.94 -4.08
CA ARG A 6 20.09 3.85 -3.35
C ARG A 6 20.32 5.05 -2.45
N THR A 7 19.77 6.20 -2.80
CA THR A 7 19.97 7.45 -2.09
C THR A 7 18.65 8.03 -1.60
N CYS A 8 18.66 8.58 -0.38
CA CYS A 8 17.50 9.15 0.26
C CYS A 8 17.82 10.53 0.83
N PHE A 9 16.98 11.52 0.55
CA PHE A 9 16.98 12.79 1.28
C PHE A 9 15.86 12.79 2.32
N ILE A 10 16.16 13.19 3.57
CA ILE A 10 15.17 13.26 4.65
C ILE A 10 14.91 14.73 4.97
N SER A 11 13.67 15.14 4.76
CA SER A 11 13.15 16.43 5.16
C SER A 11 12.36 16.30 6.47
N ALA A 12 12.81 16.96 7.54
CA ALA A 12 12.16 16.89 8.84
C ALA A 12 12.34 18.20 9.65
N PRO A 13 11.38 18.56 10.52
CA PRO A 13 11.55 19.67 11.45
C PRO A 13 12.75 19.46 12.38
N SER A 14 13.36 20.57 12.80
CA SER A 14 14.45 20.57 13.78
C SER A 14 14.02 19.89 15.08
N GLY A 15 14.90 19.03 15.65
CA GLY A 15 14.66 18.35 16.92
C GLY A 15 13.95 16.99 16.81
N VAL A 16 13.50 16.60 15.61
CA VAL A 16 12.97 15.26 15.37
C VAL A 16 14.09 14.22 15.44
N LYS A 17 13.90 13.16 16.23
CA LYS A 17 14.86 12.05 16.35
C LYS A 17 14.70 11.10 15.17
N LEU A 18 15.67 11.12 14.24
CA LEU A 18 15.62 10.36 13.00
C LEU A 18 16.39 9.02 13.04
N ASN A 19 16.94 8.62 14.18
CA ASN A 19 17.82 7.45 14.28
C ASN A 19 17.15 6.18 13.74
N VAL A 20 15.92 5.91 14.19
CA VAL A 20 15.15 4.73 13.74
C VAL A 20 14.93 4.74 12.22
N LEU A 21 14.62 5.90 11.64
CA LEU A 21 14.45 6.03 10.20
C LEU A 21 15.77 5.81 9.45
N ARG A 22 16.88 6.38 9.95
CA ARG A 22 18.22 6.20 9.35
C ARG A 22 18.69 4.74 9.43
N GLU A 23 18.46 4.07 10.55
CA GLU A 23 18.76 2.65 10.73
C GLU A 23 17.91 1.77 9.79
N ALA A 24 16.62 2.08 9.64
CA ALA A 24 15.73 1.36 8.73
C ALA A 24 16.14 1.53 7.25
N LEU A 25 16.65 2.70 6.85
CA LEU A 25 17.20 2.95 5.52
C LEU A 25 18.53 2.24 5.30
N ALA A 26 19.45 2.33 6.28
CA ALA A 26 20.77 1.70 6.21
C ALA A 26 20.70 0.18 6.12
N SER A 27 19.80 -0.45 6.88
CA SER A 27 19.55 -1.90 6.81
C SER A 27 19.05 -2.39 5.45
N ARG A 28 18.53 -1.48 4.60
CA ARG A 28 18.08 -1.74 3.23
C ARG A 28 19.09 -1.27 2.17
N GLY A 29 20.29 -0.85 2.59
CA GLY A 29 21.34 -0.36 1.69
C GLY A 29 21.05 1.02 1.08
N ILE A 30 20.20 1.83 1.72
CA ILE A 30 19.86 3.18 1.26
C ILE A 30 20.70 4.19 2.04
N GLU A 31 21.50 4.96 1.32
CA GLU A 31 22.34 6.03 1.86
C GLU A 31 21.52 7.30 2.09
N VAL A 32 21.65 7.91 3.26
CA VAL A 32 21.00 9.20 3.56
C VAL A 32 21.92 10.34 3.15
N LEU A 33 21.48 11.12 2.16
CA LEU A 33 22.16 12.34 1.74
C LEU A 33 22.02 13.41 2.82
N VAL A 34 23.16 13.96 3.24
CA VAL A 34 23.25 15.08 4.17
C VAL A 34 23.94 16.25 3.45
N PRO A 35 23.61 17.51 3.79
CA PRO A 35 24.39 18.66 3.33
C PRO A 35 25.85 18.50 3.71
N ASP A 36 26.74 18.87 2.80
CA ASP A 36 28.15 19.02 3.13
C ASP A 36 28.30 20.19 4.12
N VAL A 37 29.42 20.23 4.85
CA VAL A 37 29.68 21.36 5.75
C VAL A 37 29.77 22.63 4.89
N LEU A 38 28.71 23.43 4.91
CA LEU A 38 28.59 24.68 4.17
C LEU A 38 29.83 25.55 4.43
N GLY A 39 30.60 25.83 3.37
CA GLY A 39 31.59 26.89 3.41
C GLY A 39 30.93 28.25 3.65
N GLU A 40 31.65 29.19 4.27
CA GLU A 40 31.15 30.54 4.51
C GLU A 40 30.67 31.18 3.20
N GLY A 41 29.37 31.50 3.11
CA GLY A 41 28.74 32.13 1.94
C GLY A 41 27.97 31.20 1.00
N ALA A 42 27.87 29.89 1.29
CA ALA A 42 27.07 28.97 0.49
C ALA A 42 25.54 29.18 0.69
N ASP A 43 24.79 29.16 -0.41
CA ASP A 43 23.33 29.23 -0.39
C ASP A 43 22.72 27.87 -0.02
N ILE A 44 22.26 27.77 1.23
CA ILE A 44 21.56 26.61 1.81
C ILE A 44 20.44 26.12 0.87
N SER A 45 19.73 27.03 0.22
CA SER A 45 18.60 26.70 -0.65
C SER A 45 19.06 25.96 -1.91
N ALA A 46 20.18 26.41 -2.49
CA ALA A 46 20.77 25.79 -3.67
C ALA A 46 21.33 24.39 -3.36
N GLU A 47 21.94 24.23 -2.18
CA GLU A 47 22.44 22.93 -1.74
C GLU A 47 21.31 21.93 -1.48
N VAL A 48 20.27 22.34 -0.74
CA VAL A 48 19.08 21.49 -0.51
C VAL A 48 18.45 21.05 -1.82
N ASN A 49 18.30 21.97 -2.79
CA ASN A 49 17.77 21.62 -4.10
C ASN A 49 18.66 20.61 -4.84
N SER A 50 19.98 20.75 -4.75
CA SER A 50 20.95 19.79 -5.31
C SER A 50 20.81 18.40 -4.67
N LEU A 51 20.69 18.33 -3.35
CA LEU A 51 20.50 17.06 -2.63
C LEU A 51 19.18 16.38 -3.01
N VAL A 52 18.08 17.14 -3.03
CA VAL A 52 16.76 16.64 -3.45
C VAL A 52 16.81 16.15 -4.90
N ALA A 53 17.49 16.88 -5.78
CA ALA A 53 17.65 16.48 -7.18
C ALA A 53 18.55 15.26 -7.37
N ARG A 54 19.45 14.94 -6.43
CA ARG A 54 20.32 13.75 -6.49
C ARG A 54 19.70 12.51 -5.85
N ALA A 55 18.75 12.69 -4.93
CA ALA A 55 18.13 11.58 -4.23
C ALA A 55 17.23 10.74 -5.15
N ASP A 56 17.19 9.42 -4.92
CA ASP A 56 16.22 8.52 -5.56
C ASP A 56 14.87 8.57 -4.81
N LEU A 57 14.95 8.74 -3.49
CA LEU A 57 13.82 8.80 -2.56
C LEU A 57 13.90 10.09 -1.71
N VAL A 58 12.76 10.72 -1.49
CA VAL A 58 12.60 11.83 -0.55
C VAL A 58 11.59 11.46 0.51
N ILE A 59 11.98 11.53 1.78
CA ILE A 59 11.11 11.26 2.92
C ILE A 59 10.82 12.57 3.65
N GLY A 60 9.56 12.99 3.67
CA GLY A 60 9.10 14.11 4.49
C GLY A 60 8.58 13.63 5.84
N VAL A 61 8.90 14.33 6.92
CA VAL A 61 8.35 14.09 8.26
C VAL A 61 7.53 15.29 8.70
N LEU A 62 6.24 15.10 8.94
CA LEU A 62 5.34 16.13 9.46
C LEU A 62 5.12 15.90 10.96
N THR A 63 5.20 16.98 11.74
CA THR A 63 4.90 16.98 13.18
C THR A 63 3.94 18.11 13.53
N THR A 64 3.22 17.95 14.63
CA THR A 64 2.20 18.90 15.11
C THR A 64 2.76 20.24 15.57
N GLU A 65 4.04 20.31 15.93
CA GLU A 65 4.56 21.38 16.79
C GLU A 65 5.09 22.60 16.05
N ARG A 66 5.49 22.50 14.78
CA ARG A 66 5.85 23.66 13.95
C ARG A 66 5.55 23.38 12.48
N ARG A 67 4.94 24.38 11.83
CA ARG A 67 4.51 24.37 10.43
C ARG A 67 5.52 23.62 9.57
N SER A 68 5.10 22.46 9.10
CA SER A 68 5.81 21.64 8.12
C SER A 68 5.91 22.32 6.75
N ALA A 69 5.78 23.65 6.66
CA ALA A 69 5.78 24.41 5.42
C ALA A 69 7.09 24.25 4.64
N TRP A 70 8.23 24.19 5.34
CA TRP A 70 9.52 23.89 4.71
C TRP A 70 9.58 22.45 4.17
N VAL A 71 9.11 21.48 4.96
CA VAL A 71 9.00 20.09 4.52
C VAL A 71 8.11 19.99 3.28
N LEU A 72 6.94 20.63 3.29
CA LEU A 72 6.03 20.67 2.15
C LEU A 72 6.67 21.35 0.91
N PHE A 73 7.49 22.39 1.11
CA PHE A 73 8.24 23.03 0.04
C PHE A 73 9.28 22.09 -0.58
N GLU A 74 10.08 21.41 0.25
CA GLU A 74 11.07 20.42 -0.20
C GLU A 74 10.42 19.21 -0.88
N LEU A 75 9.25 18.77 -0.39
CA LEU A 75 8.44 17.75 -1.06
C LEU A 75 7.91 18.25 -2.41
N GLY A 76 7.58 19.54 -2.53
CA GLY A 76 7.25 20.17 -3.79
C GLY A 76 8.41 20.16 -4.79
N LEU A 77 9.64 20.43 -4.33
CA LEU A 77 10.85 20.30 -5.14
C LEU A 77 11.10 18.85 -5.57
N ALA A 78 10.93 17.90 -4.66
CA ALA A 78 11.05 16.47 -4.95
C ALA A 78 10.04 16.04 -6.01
N TRP A 79 8.80 16.52 -5.90
CA TRP A 79 7.73 16.25 -6.86
C TRP A 79 8.06 16.80 -8.24
N ALA A 80 8.53 18.06 -8.31
CA ALA A 80 8.96 18.69 -9.56
C ALA A 80 10.13 17.93 -10.22
N ASN A 81 11.04 17.38 -9.42
CA ASN A 81 12.17 16.56 -9.87
C ASN A 81 11.80 15.09 -10.14
N LYS A 82 10.50 14.74 -10.11
CA LYS A 82 9.99 13.37 -10.31
C LYS A 82 10.63 12.34 -9.38
N ARG A 83 11.00 12.77 -8.17
CA ARG A 83 11.58 11.88 -7.17
C ARG A 83 10.48 11.05 -6.53
N ARG A 84 10.85 9.86 -6.05
CA ARG A 84 9.93 9.07 -5.27
C ARG A 84 9.75 9.73 -3.91
N ILE A 85 8.51 9.87 -3.45
CA ILE A 85 8.22 10.56 -2.20
C ILE A 85 7.46 9.64 -1.26
N MET A 86 7.91 9.62 0.00
CA MET A 86 7.21 9.04 1.13
C MET A 86 7.00 10.11 2.20
N LEU A 87 5.86 10.06 2.88
CA LEU A 87 5.51 11.00 3.93
C LEU A 87 5.29 10.25 5.24
N ILE A 88 5.88 10.71 6.33
CA ILE A 88 5.60 10.26 7.69
C ILE A 88 4.87 11.39 8.39
N ALA A 89 3.63 11.15 8.82
CA ALA A 89 2.82 12.11 9.56
C ALA A 89 2.43 11.55 10.93
N SER A 90 2.05 12.42 11.86
CA SER A 90 1.62 11.99 13.18
C SER A 90 0.43 11.02 13.10
N PRO A 91 0.32 10.06 14.04
CA PRO A 91 -0.85 9.20 14.15
C PRO A 91 -2.16 9.97 14.36
N SER A 92 -2.08 11.20 14.87
CA SER A 92 -3.26 12.05 15.06
C SER A 92 -3.82 12.52 13.72
N LYS A 93 -5.14 12.40 13.53
CA LYS A 93 -5.85 12.92 12.36
C LYS A 93 -5.83 14.46 12.27
N SER A 94 -5.36 15.15 13.32
CA SER A 94 -5.24 16.61 13.36
C SER A 94 -4.21 17.18 12.38
N ASP A 95 -3.29 16.36 11.88
CA ASP A 95 -2.27 16.81 10.94
C ASP A 95 -2.91 17.04 9.56
N PHE A 96 -2.96 18.32 9.18
CA PHE A 96 -3.41 18.73 7.86
C PHE A 96 -2.42 18.23 6.80
N ILE A 97 -2.82 17.22 6.04
CA ILE A 97 -2.13 16.78 4.84
C ILE A 97 -2.91 17.34 3.65
N PRO A 98 -2.33 18.25 2.86
CA PRO A 98 -2.94 18.72 1.62
C PRO A 98 -3.42 17.54 0.76
N SER A 99 -4.62 17.65 0.18
CA SER A 99 -5.23 16.58 -0.63
C SER A 99 -4.32 16.06 -1.73
N ASN A 100 -3.48 16.93 -2.30
CA ASN A 100 -2.54 16.57 -3.36
C ASN A 100 -1.43 15.62 -2.88
N LEU A 101 -1.11 15.61 -1.59
CA LEU A 101 -0.12 14.71 -0.98
C LEU A 101 -0.72 13.37 -0.54
N GLN A 102 -2.04 13.20 -0.60
CA GLN A 102 -2.69 11.90 -0.31
C GLN A 102 -2.38 10.84 -1.37
N ARG A 103 -1.87 11.26 -2.53
CA ARG A 103 -1.36 10.37 -3.60
C ARG A 103 0.04 9.83 -3.33
N LEU A 104 0.69 10.32 -2.28
CA LEU A 104 1.98 9.82 -1.85
C LEU A 104 1.77 8.64 -0.91
N LEU A 105 2.79 7.80 -0.77
CA LEU A 105 2.80 6.84 0.33
C LEU A 105 2.90 7.61 1.64
N VAL A 106 1.77 7.77 2.32
CA VAL A 106 1.67 8.49 3.61
C VAL A 106 1.54 7.48 4.73
N ILE A 107 2.53 7.45 5.62
CA ILE A 107 2.54 6.68 6.85
C ILE A 107 2.03 7.55 7.99
N ARG A 108 1.00 7.11 8.70
CA ARG A 108 0.51 7.77 9.92
C ARG A 108 1.04 7.05 11.15
N SER A 109 2.27 7.35 11.51
CA SER A 109 2.96 6.68 12.63
C SER A 109 3.93 7.63 13.32
N LYS A 110 4.33 7.28 14.55
CA LYS A 110 5.43 7.99 15.20
C LYS A 110 6.73 7.69 14.44
N VAL A 111 7.60 8.69 14.29
CA VAL A 111 8.90 8.55 13.59
C VAL A 111 9.86 7.53 14.22
N ASN A 112 9.57 7.08 15.45
CA ASN A 112 10.35 6.06 16.16
C ASN A 112 9.73 4.66 16.08
N ASN A 113 8.65 4.46 15.33
CA ASN A 113 8.03 3.16 15.14
C ASN A 113 8.76 2.37 14.04
N ALA A 114 9.77 1.60 14.43
CA ALA A 114 10.61 0.82 13.52
C ALA A 114 9.81 -0.18 12.67
N GLU A 115 8.80 -0.84 13.25
CA GLU A 115 7.95 -1.83 12.56
C GLU A 115 7.19 -1.16 11.41
N ALA A 116 6.51 -0.04 11.68
CA ALA A 116 5.73 0.68 10.67
C ALA A 116 6.60 1.29 9.57
N ILE A 117 7.75 1.86 9.94
CA ILE A 117 8.70 2.44 8.98
C ILE A 117 9.29 1.34 8.11
N GLY A 118 9.73 0.23 8.71
CA GLY A 118 10.29 -0.91 7.99
C GLY A 118 9.29 -1.46 6.99
N PHE A 119 8.08 -1.77 7.44
CA PHE A 119 7.01 -2.26 6.57
C PHE A 119 6.77 -1.33 5.38
N ALA A 120 6.57 -0.04 5.62
CA ALA A 120 6.30 0.89 4.54
C ALA A 120 7.48 1.10 3.58
N LEU A 121 8.72 1.03 4.07
CA LEU A 121 9.90 1.02 3.21
C LEU A 121 9.96 -0.25 2.35
N ASP A 122 9.61 -1.41 2.89
CA ASP A 122 9.53 -2.66 2.13
C ASP A 122 8.47 -2.55 1.03
N GLN A 123 7.29 -2.01 1.36
CA GLN A 123 6.25 -1.72 0.37
C GLN A 123 6.73 -0.74 -0.70
N LEU A 124 7.46 0.31 -0.31
CA LEU A 124 8.00 1.27 -1.24
C LEU A 124 9.04 0.61 -2.18
N LEU A 125 9.99 -0.16 -1.65
CA LEU A 125 11.02 -0.82 -2.45
C LEU A 125 10.46 -1.92 -3.37
N ALA A 126 9.43 -2.61 -2.90
CA ALA A 126 8.67 -3.58 -3.66
C ALA A 126 7.90 -2.95 -4.83
N ALA A 127 7.45 -1.70 -4.67
CA ALA A 127 6.66 -1.08 -5.72
C ALA A 127 7.47 -0.75 -6.98
N PRO A 128 6.87 -0.94 -8.16
CA PRO A 128 7.52 -0.74 -9.45
C PRO A 128 8.07 0.69 -9.60
N ALA A 129 9.14 0.82 -10.38
CA ALA A 129 9.81 2.09 -10.63
C ALA A 129 8.81 3.15 -11.11
N ASN A 130 8.76 4.26 -10.39
CA ASN A 130 7.79 5.34 -10.60
C ASN A 130 8.21 6.16 -11.83
N GLU A 131 7.95 5.66 -13.04
CA GLU A 131 7.66 6.59 -14.13
C GLU A 131 6.39 7.29 -13.69
N MET A 132 6.52 8.53 -13.20
CA MET A 132 5.45 9.40 -12.72
C MET A 132 4.23 9.19 -13.62
N ARG A 133 3.32 8.31 -13.17
CA ARG A 133 2.41 7.64 -14.10
C ARG A 133 1.53 8.72 -14.69
N GLU A 134 1.60 8.90 -16.01
CA GLU A 134 0.47 9.53 -16.66
C GLU A 134 -0.73 8.66 -16.31
N PRO A 135 -1.84 9.22 -15.77
CA PRO A 135 -3.00 8.44 -15.41
C PRO A 135 -3.35 7.60 -16.63
N SER A 136 -3.14 6.29 -16.55
CA SER A 136 -3.34 5.45 -17.71
C SER A 136 -4.82 5.52 -18.03
N SER A 137 -5.17 6.27 -19.07
CA SER A 137 -6.55 6.38 -19.57
C SER A 137 -7.08 5.04 -20.10
N LYS A 138 -6.19 4.02 -20.18
CA LYS A 138 -6.55 2.65 -20.47
C LYS A 138 -7.36 2.10 -19.30
N ARG A 139 -8.67 1.98 -19.49
CA ARG A 139 -9.54 1.19 -18.62
C ARG A 139 -8.91 -0.19 -18.43
N PRO A 140 -8.74 -0.66 -17.18
CA PRO A 140 -8.32 -2.03 -16.96
C PRO A 140 -9.34 -2.97 -17.62
N LEU A 141 -8.82 -3.98 -18.31
CA LEU A 141 -9.63 -4.93 -19.07
C LEU A 141 -10.10 -6.05 -18.13
N PRO A 142 -11.29 -6.63 -18.37
CA PRO A 142 -11.69 -7.87 -17.71
C PRO A 142 -10.64 -8.97 -17.91
N ALA A 143 -10.53 -9.88 -16.94
CA ALA A 143 -9.48 -10.90 -16.93
C ALA A 143 -9.58 -11.95 -18.06
N GLY A 144 -10.71 -12.01 -18.78
CA GLY A 144 -10.93 -12.94 -19.89
C GLY A 144 -12.27 -13.69 -19.82
N PRO A 145 -12.51 -14.63 -20.74
CA PRO A 145 -13.80 -15.29 -20.93
C PRO A 145 -14.19 -16.25 -19.79
N ALA A 146 -15.50 -16.51 -19.66
CA ALA A 146 -16.10 -17.32 -18.60
C ALA A 146 -15.57 -18.75 -18.45
N ALA A 147 -14.97 -19.33 -19.50
CA ALA A 147 -14.35 -20.66 -19.45
C ALA A 147 -13.17 -20.73 -18.47
N ASP A 148 -12.45 -19.62 -18.30
CA ASP A 148 -11.34 -19.52 -17.35
C ASP A 148 -11.83 -19.48 -15.89
N ALA A 149 -13.01 -18.91 -15.64
CA ALA A 149 -13.57 -18.82 -14.29
C ALA A 149 -13.90 -20.18 -13.68
N PHE A 150 -14.41 -21.13 -14.47
CA PHE A 150 -14.68 -22.48 -13.98
C PHE A 150 -13.40 -23.19 -13.54
N LEU A 151 -12.35 -23.12 -14.36
CA LEU A 151 -11.05 -23.71 -14.06
C LEU A 151 -10.41 -23.05 -12.83
N VAL A 152 -10.50 -21.73 -12.72
CA VAL A 152 -10.00 -20.99 -11.55
C VAL A 152 -10.79 -21.37 -10.30
N ALA A 153 -12.12 -21.46 -10.35
CA ALA A 153 -12.93 -21.91 -9.23
C ALA A 153 -12.59 -23.33 -8.79
N GLN A 154 -12.25 -24.22 -9.73
CA GLN A 154 -11.76 -25.56 -9.40
C GLN A 154 -10.40 -25.49 -8.69
N ARG A 155 -9.44 -24.72 -9.20
CA ARG A 155 -8.13 -24.53 -8.54
C ARG A 155 -8.25 -23.92 -7.14
N VAL A 156 -9.19 -22.99 -6.93
CA VAL A 156 -9.51 -22.47 -5.59
C VAL A 156 -9.99 -23.60 -4.69
N ARG A 157 -10.98 -24.40 -5.13
CA ARG A 157 -11.50 -25.54 -4.34
C ARG A 157 -10.40 -26.54 -3.99
N ASP A 158 -9.53 -26.89 -4.95
CA ASP A 158 -8.43 -27.83 -4.74
C ASP A 158 -7.43 -27.29 -3.69
N ALA A 159 -7.05 -26.01 -3.78
CA ALA A 159 -6.17 -25.36 -2.80
C ALA A 159 -6.80 -25.31 -1.39
N VAL A 160 -8.12 -25.04 -1.31
CA VAL A 160 -8.86 -25.05 -0.05
C VAL A 160 -8.96 -26.46 0.55
N GLN A 161 -9.19 -27.49 -0.26
CA GLN A 161 -9.28 -28.88 0.19
C GLN A 161 -7.94 -29.39 0.72
N THR A 162 -6.86 -29.08 0.00
CA THR A 162 -5.48 -29.43 0.37
C THR A 162 -4.88 -28.53 1.46
N ARG A 163 -5.62 -27.50 1.91
CA ARG A 163 -5.17 -26.45 2.87
C ARG A 163 -3.85 -25.79 2.44
N ASN A 164 -3.66 -25.62 1.14
CA ASN A 164 -2.44 -25.06 0.59
C ASN A 164 -2.59 -23.54 0.38
N GLY A 165 -2.23 -22.75 1.41
CA GLY A 165 -2.27 -21.29 1.38
C GLY A 165 -1.40 -20.69 0.28
N PHE A 166 -0.15 -21.15 0.18
CA PHE A 166 0.79 -20.70 -0.84
C PHE A 166 0.29 -20.93 -2.28
N ALA A 167 -0.34 -22.08 -2.56
CA ALA A 167 -0.94 -22.32 -3.88
C ALA A 167 -2.11 -21.38 -4.17
N LEU A 168 -2.88 -21.01 -3.14
CA LEU A 168 -3.98 -20.06 -3.26
C LEU A 168 -3.48 -18.64 -3.49
N GLU A 169 -2.48 -18.19 -2.72
CA GLU A 169 -1.78 -16.91 -2.93
C GLU A 169 -1.22 -16.84 -4.35
N LYS A 170 -0.45 -17.85 -4.78
CA LYS A 170 0.10 -17.89 -6.13
C LYS A 170 -0.97 -17.79 -7.22
N LEU A 171 -2.10 -18.48 -7.05
CA LEU A 171 -3.24 -18.40 -7.97
C LEU A 171 -3.83 -16.99 -8.04
N VAL A 172 -4.00 -16.32 -6.90
CA VAL A 172 -4.50 -14.94 -6.83
C VAL A 172 -3.53 -14.00 -7.55
N ALA A 173 -2.23 -14.09 -7.27
CA ALA A 173 -1.23 -13.25 -7.91
C ALA A 173 -1.20 -13.45 -9.43
N GLU A 174 -1.15 -14.70 -9.90
CA GLU A 174 -1.16 -15.02 -11.33
C GLU A 174 -2.40 -14.46 -12.03
N THR A 175 -3.57 -14.58 -11.40
CA THR A 175 -4.84 -14.14 -11.99
C THR A 175 -4.92 -12.62 -12.07
N LEU A 176 -4.52 -11.93 -11.00
CA LEU A 176 -4.48 -10.47 -10.96
C LEU A 176 -3.43 -9.92 -11.94
N GLN A 177 -2.24 -10.50 -12.01
CA GLN A 177 -1.20 -10.10 -12.98
C GLN A 177 -1.68 -10.26 -14.42
N LYS A 178 -2.37 -11.37 -14.75
CA LYS A 178 -2.98 -11.58 -16.08
C LYS A 178 -4.06 -10.54 -16.39
N SER A 179 -4.75 -10.02 -15.39
CA SER A 179 -5.72 -8.91 -15.55
C SER A 179 -5.07 -7.53 -15.68
N GLY A 180 -3.73 -7.46 -15.74
CA GLY A 180 -2.98 -6.21 -15.90
C GLY A 180 -2.71 -5.46 -14.59
N VAL A 181 -3.04 -6.07 -13.45
CA VAL A 181 -2.79 -5.49 -12.12
C VAL A 181 -1.34 -5.74 -11.72
N GLN A 182 -0.65 -4.69 -11.26
CA GLN A 182 0.69 -4.83 -10.70
C GLN A 182 0.61 -5.32 -9.25
N VAL A 183 0.92 -6.60 -9.07
CA VAL A 183 0.88 -7.30 -7.78
C VAL A 183 2.31 -7.54 -7.30
N VAL A 184 2.57 -7.23 -6.04
CA VAL A 184 3.77 -7.68 -5.33
C VAL A 184 3.34 -8.60 -4.19
N MET A 185 3.97 -9.78 -4.13
CA MET A 185 3.76 -10.75 -3.05
C MET A 185 4.85 -10.58 -2.00
N GLU A 186 4.50 -10.76 -0.72
CA GLU A 186 5.51 -10.95 0.31
C GLU A 186 6.11 -12.38 0.21
N PRO A 187 7.41 -12.56 0.49
CA PRO A 187 8.00 -13.89 0.54
C PRO A 187 7.40 -14.72 1.71
N PRO A 188 7.28 -16.05 1.57
CA PRO A 188 6.52 -16.93 2.50
C PRO A 188 7.05 -17.02 3.95
N ASN A 189 8.08 -16.25 4.31
CA ASN A 189 8.67 -16.23 5.65
C ASN A 189 8.34 -14.95 6.46
N SER A 190 7.48 -14.06 5.95
CA SER A 190 6.93 -12.94 6.73
C SER A 190 5.47 -13.22 7.08
N ASP A 191 5.24 -13.98 8.16
CA ASP A 191 3.88 -14.24 8.68
C ASP A 191 3.35 -13.01 9.45
N HIS A 192 3.15 -11.92 8.71
CA HIS A 192 2.74 -10.61 9.24
C HIS A 192 1.27 -10.28 8.92
N GLY A 193 0.51 -11.19 8.31
CA GLY A 193 -0.91 -10.96 8.01
C GLY A 193 -1.17 -9.93 6.91
N VAL A 194 -0.22 -9.83 5.98
CA VAL A 194 -0.38 -9.22 4.65
C VAL A 194 0.33 -10.13 3.65
N ASP A 195 -0.43 -10.77 2.76
CA ASP A 195 0.13 -11.69 1.76
C ASP A 195 0.51 -10.98 0.46
N MET A 196 -0.17 -9.88 0.14
CA MET A 196 0.07 -9.11 -1.08
C MET A 196 -0.17 -7.62 -0.92
N ALA A 197 0.45 -6.85 -1.82
CA ALA A 197 0.12 -5.46 -2.04
C ALA A 197 -0.05 -5.15 -3.52
N ILE A 198 -1.09 -4.38 -3.82
CA ILE A 198 -1.47 -3.97 -5.18
C ILE A 198 -1.25 -2.47 -5.33
N TRP A 199 -0.51 -2.10 -6.38
CA TRP A 199 -0.35 -0.71 -6.79
C TRP A 199 -1.17 -0.42 -8.05
N SER A 200 -2.32 0.24 -7.88
CA SER A 200 -3.18 0.66 -8.99
C SER A 200 -3.60 2.12 -8.83
N ASP A 201 -3.28 2.95 -9.83
CA ASP A 201 -3.69 4.36 -9.85
C ASP A 201 -5.21 4.51 -9.89
N ALA A 202 -5.90 3.53 -10.46
CA ALA A 202 -7.36 3.50 -10.51
C ALA A 202 -7.98 3.24 -9.13
N LEU A 203 -7.22 2.68 -8.18
CA LEU A 203 -7.62 2.44 -6.80
C LEU A 203 -7.21 3.53 -5.82
N GLU A 204 -6.15 4.29 -6.13
CA GLU A 204 -5.62 5.33 -5.26
C GLU A 204 -6.71 6.29 -4.71
N PRO A 205 -7.64 6.83 -5.51
CA PRO A 205 -8.68 7.74 -5.00
C PRO A 205 -9.72 7.07 -4.08
N VAL A 206 -9.80 5.74 -4.09
CA VAL A 206 -10.90 4.97 -3.48
C VAL A 206 -10.45 4.23 -2.25
N THR A 207 -9.33 3.51 -2.36
CA THR A 207 -8.76 2.67 -1.31
C THR A 207 -7.39 3.11 -0.84
N GLY A 208 -6.83 4.17 -1.44
CA GLY A 208 -5.42 4.53 -1.29
C GLY A 208 -4.49 3.58 -2.03
N ASN A 209 -3.19 3.76 -1.84
CA ASN A 209 -2.15 3.04 -2.57
C ASN A 209 -0.93 2.78 -1.66
N PRO A 210 -0.46 1.52 -1.48
CA PRO A 210 -1.03 0.28 -2.01
C PRO A 210 -2.36 -0.13 -1.38
N LEU A 211 -3.08 -1.02 -2.05
CA LEU A 211 -4.12 -1.84 -1.41
C LEU A 211 -3.44 -3.09 -0.81
N LEU A 212 -3.48 -3.24 0.51
CA LEU A 212 -2.98 -4.42 1.21
C LEU A 212 -4.01 -5.54 1.20
N ILE A 213 -3.55 -6.78 0.99
CA ILE A 213 -4.40 -7.95 0.87
C ILE A 213 -3.94 -9.05 1.82
N GLU A 214 -4.90 -9.63 2.53
CA GLU A 214 -4.74 -10.86 3.29
C GLU A 214 -5.59 -11.96 2.63
N ILE A 215 -5.07 -13.16 2.53
CA ILE A 215 -5.67 -14.31 1.87
C ILE A 215 -5.80 -15.45 2.88
N LYS A 216 -7.02 -15.94 3.07
CA LYS A 216 -7.30 -17.11 3.92
C LYS A 216 -7.88 -18.25 3.12
N THR A 217 -7.33 -19.44 3.29
CA THR A 217 -7.91 -20.64 2.69
C THR A 217 -9.33 -20.87 3.20
N ARG A 218 -9.57 -20.68 4.51
CA ARG A 218 -10.88 -20.82 5.13
C ARG A 218 -11.13 -19.75 6.20
N LEU A 219 -12.39 -19.35 6.33
CA LEU A 219 -12.91 -18.53 7.42
C LEU A 219 -14.09 -19.28 8.07
N PRO A 220 -13.85 -20.21 9.01
CA PRO A 220 -14.87 -21.06 9.59
C PRO A 220 -15.82 -20.30 10.53
N SER A 221 -15.43 -19.12 11.03
CA SER A 221 -16.29 -18.31 11.89
C SER A 221 -16.08 -16.81 11.70
N ARG A 222 -17.09 -16.02 12.11
CA ARG A 222 -16.98 -14.56 12.20
C ARG A 222 -15.86 -14.09 13.12
N SER A 223 -15.55 -14.86 14.17
CA SER A 223 -14.46 -14.55 15.10
C SER A 223 -13.11 -14.60 14.37
N GLU A 224 -12.85 -15.67 13.61
CA GLU A 224 -11.61 -15.81 12.85
C GLU A 224 -11.47 -14.76 11.75
N ALA A 225 -12.56 -14.45 11.05
CA ALA A 225 -12.57 -13.36 10.08
C ALA A 225 -12.23 -12.01 10.72
N ARG A 226 -12.74 -11.75 11.94
CA ARG A 226 -12.45 -10.53 12.69
C ARG A 226 -11.00 -10.49 13.18
N ILE A 227 -10.43 -11.63 13.58
CA ILE A 227 -9.01 -11.72 13.96
C ILE A 227 -8.12 -11.36 12.76
N ALA A 228 -8.32 -12.02 11.61
CA ALA A 228 -7.58 -11.73 10.39
C ALA A 228 -7.72 -10.26 9.97
N ALA A 229 -8.95 -9.72 10.01
CA ALA A 229 -9.20 -8.32 9.68
C ALA A 229 -8.58 -7.33 10.68
N THR A 230 -8.45 -7.70 11.96
CA THR A 230 -7.81 -6.87 12.98
C THR A 230 -6.30 -6.82 12.75
N ILE A 231 -5.68 -7.95 12.40
CA ILE A 231 -4.27 -8.02 12.01
C ILE A 231 -4.05 -7.12 10.80
N LEU A 232 -4.78 -7.34 9.70
CA LEU A 232 -4.69 -6.51 8.50
C LEU A 232 -4.88 -5.02 8.82
N SER A 233 -5.87 -4.66 9.65
CA SER A 233 -6.10 -3.25 10.05
C SER A 233 -4.94 -2.63 10.84
N LYS A 234 -4.14 -3.42 11.56
CA LYS A 234 -2.91 -2.95 12.21
C LYS A 234 -1.89 -2.53 11.14
N HIS A 235 -1.72 -3.33 10.08
CA HIS A 235 -0.82 -3.04 8.96
C HIS A 235 -1.29 -1.85 8.12
N LEU A 236 -2.61 -1.69 7.94
CA LEU A 236 -3.18 -0.49 7.30
C LEU A 236 -2.81 0.78 8.08
N SER A 237 -2.95 0.74 9.41
CA SER A 237 -2.60 1.88 10.27
C SER A 237 -1.10 2.20 10.19
N ALA A 238 -0.25 1.17 10.12
CA ALA A 238 1.20 1.29 10.02
C ALA A 238 1.67 1.82 8.65
N SER A 239 1.03 1.40 7.56
CA SER A 239 1.33 1.86 6.20
C SER A 239 0.62 3.16 5.81
N GLY A 240 -0.34 3.59 6.63
CA GLY A 240 -1.26 4.70 6.39
C GLY A 240 -2.15 4.52 5.15
N THR A 241 -2.31 3.28 4.70
CA THR A 241 -3.28 2.91 3.66
C THR A 241 -4.68 2.85 4.28
N PRO A 242 -5.70 3.49 3.68
CA PRO A 242 -7.00 3.65 4.32
C PRO A 242 -7.87 2.40 4.25
N TRP A 243 -7.59 1.46 3.34
CA TRP A 243 -8.40 0.26 3.12
C TRP A 243 -7.54 -0.97 2.88
N GLY A 244 -8.04 -2.12 3.33
CA GLY A 244 -7.46 -3.44 3.06
C GLY A 244 -8.51 -4.40 2.53
N LEU A 245 -8.07 -5.46 1.87
CA LEU A 245 -8.93 -6.48 1.28
C LEU A 245 -8.62 -7.86 1.87
N LEU A 246 -9.63 -8.46 2.50
CA LEU A 246 -9.58 -9.84 2.98
C LEU A 246 -10.20 -10.76 1.92
N LEU A 247 -9.37 -11.58 1.29
CA LEU A 247 -9.78 -12.62 0.36
C LEU A 247 -9.87 -13.95 1.08
N TYR A 248 -10.87 -14.76 0.72
CA TYR A 248 -10.99 -16.09 1.32
C TYR A 248 -11.51 -17.15 0.34
N GLY A 249 -11.07 -18.39 0.52
CA GLY A 249 -11.49 -19.51 -0.32
C GLY A 249 -12.86 -20.08 0.06
N GLU A 250 -13.06 -20.39 1.34
CA GLU A 250 -14.30 -20.98 1.86
C GLU A 250 -14.71 -20.33 3.19
N SER A 251 -16.02 -20.18 3.41
CA SER A 251 -16.56 -19.81 4.72
C SER A 251 -17.87 -20.55 5.01
N LEU A 252 -18.12 -20.81 6.30
CA LEU A 252 -19.38 -21.36 6.80
C LEU A 252 -20.45 -20.28 7.03
N GLU A 253 -20.06 -19.00 6.99
CA GLU A 253 -20.95 -17.86 7.14
C GLU A 253 -21.19 -17.19 5.78
N SER A 254 -22.33 -16.54 5.61
CA SER A 254 -22.57 -15.81 4.36
C SER A 254 -21.64 -14.61 4.21
N SER A 255 -21.23 -14.29 2.99
CA SER A 255 -20.31 -13.18 2.69
C SER A 255 -20.79 -11.84 3.28
N ALA A 256 -22.10 -11.60 3.31
CA ALA A 256 -22.70 -10.43 3.96
C ALA A 256 -22.48 -10.40 5.48
N LYS A 257 -22.65 -11.54 6.17
CA LYS A 257 -22.40 -11.64 7.62
C LYS A 257 -20.93 -11.46 7.96
N ILE A 258 -20.04 -12.03 7.15
CA ILE A 258 -18.58 -11.83 7.29
C ILE A 258 -18.30 -10.35 7.16
N SER A 259 -18.65 -9.74 6.02
CA SER A 259 -18.41 -8.32 5.73
C SER A 259 -18.90 -7.41 6.86
N ASN A 260 -20.13 -7.60 7.36
CA ASN A 260 -20.70 -6.79 8.44
C ASN A 260 -19.99 -6.94 9.79
N SER A 261 -19.26 -8.04 10.01
CA SER A 261 -18.52 -8.29 11.25
C SER A 261 -17.12 -7.65 11.29
N LEU A 262 -16.61 -7.22 10.13
CA LEU A 262 -15.26 -6.68 9.98
C LEU A 262 -15.19 -5.18 10.30
N PRO A 263 -13.99 -4.68 10.67
CA PRO A 263 -13.71 -3.25 10.77
C PRO A 263 -14.16 -2.47 9.52
N PRO A 264 -14.51 -1.17 9.67
CA PRO A 264 -15.09 -0.39 8.58
C PRO A 264 -14.16 -0.20 7.39
N ASN A 265 -12.85 -0.29 7.59
CA ASN A 265 -11.78 -0.16 6.60
C ASN A 265 -11.33 -1.48 5.97
N ILE A 266 -12.02 -2.59 6.24
CA ILE A 266 -11.70 -3.90 5.68
C ILE A 266 -12.83 -4.35 4.75
N LEU A 267 -12.48 -4.55 3.49
CA LEU A 267 -13.34 -5.17 2.48
C LEU A 267 -13.15 -6.68 2.53
N ALA A 268 -14.19 -7.44 2.18
CA ALA A 268 -14.08 -8.89 2.10
C ALA A 268 -14.90 -9.46 0.94
N ILE A 269 -14.33 -10.44 0.25
CA ILE A 269 -14.96 -11.16 -0.86
C ILE A 269 -14.36 -12.56 -0.95
N ASP A 270 -15.19 -13.56 -1.24
CA ASP A 270 -14.70 -14.90 -1.52
C ASP A 270 -14.06 -14.96 -2.91
N LEU A 271 -13.05 -15.82 -3.06
CA LEU A 271 -12.23 -15.89 -4.27
C LEU A 271 -13.01 -16.32 -5.51
N VAL A 272 -13.99 -17.22 -5.35
CA VAL A 272 -14.84 -17.66 -6.46
C VAL A 272 -15.66 -16.49 -7.00
N THR A 273 -16.35 -15.76 -6.12
CA THR A 273 -17.14 -14.58 -6.49
C THR A 273 -16.26 -13.47 -7.07
N LEU A 274 -15.06 -13.26 -6.52
CA LEU A 274 -14.11 -12.28 -7.06
C LEU A 274 -13.76 -12.61 -8.51
N PHE A 275 -13.32 -13.85 -8.78
CA PHE A 275 -12.88 -14.23 -10.11
C PHE A 275 -14.04 -14.29 -11.12
N GLU A 276 -15.23 -14.70 -10.68
CA GLU A 276 -16.44 -14.61 -11.50
C GLU A 276 -16.74 -13.15 -11.89
N LYS A 277 -16.70 -12.21 -10.94
CA LYS A 277 -16.86 -10.78 -11.25
C LYS A 277 -15.78 -10.28 -12.20
N MET A 278 -14.52 -10.72 -12.00
CA MET A 278 -13.39 -10.33 -12.85
C MET A 278 -13.48 -10.79 -14.30
N THR A 279 -14.36 -11.74 -14.64
CA THR A 279 -14.66 -12.08 -16.05
C THR A 279 -15.42 -10.97 -16.78
N ARG A 280 -16.16 -10.13 -16.05
CA ARG A 280 -17.05 -9.10 -16.61
C ARG A 280 -16.51 -7.69 -16.43
N GLN A 281 -15.72 -7.47 -15.38
CA GLN A 281 -15.18 -6.16 -15.05
C GLN A 281 -13.76 -6.28 -14.50
N ALA A 282 -13.03 -5.17 -14.52
CA ALA A 282 -11.69 -5.11 -13.93
C ALA A 282 -11.72 -5.32 -12.41
N PHE A 283 -10.60 -5.80 -11.86
CA PHE A 283 -10.42 -5.96 -10.41
C PHE A 283 -10.71 -4.67 -9.65
N GLU A 284 -10.27 -3.53 -10.18
CA GLU A 284 -10.44 -2.23 -9.54
C GLU A 284 -11.91 -1.84 -9.40
N GLU A 285 -12.74 -2.19 -10.39
CA GLU A 285 -14.18 -1.93 -10.33
C GLU A 285 -14.86 -2.82 -9.28
N VAL A 286 -14.42 -4.09 -9.14
CA VAL A 286 -14.89 -4.96 -8.05
C VAL A 286 -14.57 -4.35 -6.68
N VAL A 287 -13.35 -3.87 -6.48
CA VAL A 287 -12.94 -3.25 -5.20
C VAL A 287 -13.72 -1.97 -4.92
N LYS A 288 -13.94 -1.13 -5.94
CA LYS A 288 -14.77 0.08 -5.83
C LYS A 288 -16.20 -0.23 -5.40
N GLU A 289 -16.82 -1.25 -6.01
CA GLU A 289 -18.15 -1.73 -5.62
C GLU A 289 -18.18 -2.19 -4.17
N LEU A 290 -17.22 -3.02 -3.74
CA LEU A 290 -17.14 -3.51 -2.36
C LEU A 290 -17.04 -2.35 -1.36
N ARG A 291 -16.19 -1.36 -1.65
CA ARG A 291 -16.07 -0.16 -0.81
C ARG A 291 -17.38 0.62 -0.77
N ASN A 292 -18.02 0.83 -1.91
CA ASN A 292 -19.27 1.57 -1.97
C ASN A 292 -20.38 0.85 -1.19
N GLN A 293 -20.49 -0.47 -1.32
CA GLN A 293 -21.42 -1.29 -0.54
C GLN A 293 -21.12 -1.22 0.97
N LYS A 294 -19.85 -1.24 1.36
CA LYS A 294 -19.42 -1.16 2.76
C LYS A 294 -19.71 0.21 3.38
N VAL A 295 -19.57 1.30 2.62
CA VAL A 295 -19.76 2.67 3.10
C VAL A 295 -21.22 3.13 3.04
N HIS A 296 -21.94 2.78 1.97
CA HIS A 296 -23.29 3.28 1.70
C HIS A 296 -24.39 2.24 1.98
N GLY A 297 -24.02 1.00 2.31
CA GLY A 297 -24.94 -0.13 2.35
C GLY A 297 -25.28 -0.64 0.94
N SER A 298 -25.93 -1.79 0.85
CA SER A 298 -26.53 -2.24 -0.40
C SER A 298 -27.67 -1.28 -0.76
N TYR A 299 -27.53 -0.54 -1.85
CA TYR A 299 -28.69 0.13 -2.44
C TYR A 299 -29.67 -0.97 -2.90
N PRO A 300 -30.97 -0.87 -2.57
CA PRO A 300 -31.98 -1.81 -3.05
C PRO A 300 -32.12 -1.77 -4.58
#